data_AF-A0A150QR15-F1
#
_entry.id   AF-A0A150QR15-F1
#
_cell.length_a   1.000
_cell.length_b   1.000
_cell.length_c   1.000
_cell.angle_alpha   90.00
_cell.angle_beta   90.00
_cell.angle_gamma   90.00
#
_symmetry.space_group_name_H-M   'P 1'
#
loop_
_entity.id
_entity.type
_entity.pdbx_description
1 polymer ?
#
loop_
_entity_poly.entity_id
_entity_poly.type
_entity_poly.pdbx_seq_one_letter_code
_entity_poly.pdbx_strand_id
1 'polypeptide(L)'
;MTRGRRYGLVWPAAIVALACGGCSAQDEIVIAISTDLALPKDFDVLQVQVFEGGARKFDQAYERLGEADPAARLPATIGFYSANGGGESIRIKISARVGDALGPVRILREAVTRIPKDRVALLTLPLDFLCDDSARSEETGDVVSTLCEEGQTCVAGACVSSQIDSSALPDYAPRDVYGGGLGDGSGDCFDVTECFAGGAPAAVDAETCSIAAERGATLNVALQTAAGDGICDDGEGDDRRCLVALDAGSDAGFRVEEDGRITLPPAVCGRMADRIAAVLTAPTTAACAQKTAGLPTCGPWSASGSKEP
;
A
#
# COMPACT_ATOMS: atom_id res chain seq x y z
N MET A 1 14.67 -33.17 -88.44
CA MET A 1 14.04 -33.98 -87.36
C MET A 1 14.88 -33.70 -86.13
N THR A 2 14.44 -33.12 -85.01
CA THR A 2 13.11 -33.03 -84.40
C THR A 2 13.13 -31.82 -83.44
N ARG A 3 12.03 -31.07 -83.37
CA ARG A 3 11.79 -30.00 -82.37
C ARG A 3 11.69 -30.61 -80.96
N GLY A 4 12.25 -29.94 -79.96
CA GLY A 4 11.98 -30.17 -78.54
C GLY A 4 11.68 -28.84 -77.85
N ARG A 5 10.53 -28.74 -77.19
CA ARG A 5 9.84 -27.51 -76.77
C ARG A 5 9.74 -27.53 -75.23
N ARG A 6 10.14 -26.42 -74.58
CA ARG A 6 9.72 -25.82 -73.28
C ARG A 6 9.73 -26.73 -72.02
N TYR A 7 10.07 -26.17 -70.87
CA TYR A 7 9.16 -25.85 -69.75
C TYR A 7 9.97 -25.16 -68.65
N GLY A 8 9.70 -23.87 -68.43
CA GLY A 8 10.21 -23.14 -67.27
C GLY A 8 9.39 -23.53 -66.05
N LEU A 9 10.06 -23.94 -64.97
CA LEU A 9 9.47 -24.04 -63.64
C LEU A 9 9.71 -22.71 -62.92
N VAL A 10 8.62 -21.98 -62.71
CA VAL A 10 8.54 -20.88 -61.75
C VAL A 10 8.32 -21.52 -60.37
N TRP A 11 9.28 -21.36 -59.46
CA TRP A 11 9.12 -21.70 -58.05
C TRP A 11 8.30 -20.60 -57.34
N PRO A 12 7.20 -20.91 -56.64
CA PRO A 12 6.56 -19.96 -55.74
C PRO A 12 7.35 -19.89 -54.42
N ALA A 13 7.74 -18.67 -54.05
CA ALA A 13 8.29 -18.38 -52.74
C ALA A 13 7.17 -18.46 -51.69
N ALA A 14 7.27 -19.43 -50.77
CA ALA A 14 6.40 -19.52 -49.61
C ALA A 14 6.86 -18.50 -48.55
N ILE A 15 6.07 -17.45 -48.37
CA ILE A 15 6.21 -16.51 -47.25
C ILE A 15 5.67 -17.22 -46.00
N VAL A 16 6.56 -17.67 -45.12
CA VAL A 16 6.21 -18.13 -43.78
C VAL A 16 5.96 -16.87 -42.94
N ALA A 17 4.69 -16.56 -42.71
CA ALA A 17 4.29 -15.58 -41.70
C ALA A 17 4.59 -16.18 -40.31
N LEU A 18 5.66 -15.71 -39.67
CA LEU A 18 5.88 -15.88 -38.24
C LEU A 18 4.79 -15.09 -37.51
N ALA A 19 3.71 -15.78 -37.14
CA ALA A 19 2.78 -15.27 -36.15
C ALA A 19 3.54 -15.21 -34.83
N CYS A 20 3.95 -14.01 -34.41
CA CYS A 20 4.31 -13.75 -33.02
C CYS A 20 3.06 -14.09 -32.19
N GLY A 21 3.04 -15.27 -31.58
CA GLY A 21 2.10 -15.58 -30.52
C GLY A 21 2.37 -14.59 -29.40
N GLY A 22 1.57 -13.52 -29.35
CA GLY A 22 1.57 -12.63 -28.20
C GLY A 22 1.20 -13.47 -27.00
N CYS A 23 2.11 -13.57 -26.02
CA CYS A 23 1.74 -14.02 -24.69
C CYS A 23 0.59 -13.11 -24.24
N SER A 24 -0.62 -13.66 -24.07
CA SER A 24 -1.71 -12.92 -23.46
C SER A 24 -1.23 -12.43 -22.10
N ALA A 25 -1.60 -11.20 -21.72
CA ALA A 25 -1.29 -10.70 -20.40
C ALA A 25 -1.85 -11.66 -19.35
N GLN A 26 -1.08 -11.90 -18.29
CA GLN A 26 -1.43 -12.88 -17.27
C GLN A 26 -2.66 -12.40 -16.50
N ASP A 27 -3.60 -13.31 -16.24
CA ASP A 27 -4.75 -13.07 -15.36
C ASP A 27 -4.27 -13.02 -13.91
N GLU A 28 -3.82 -11.85 -13.47
CA GLU A 28 -3.12 -11.70 -12.20
C GLU A 28 -3.56 -10.46 -11.44
N ILE A 29 -3.70 -10.62 -10.13
CA ILE A 29 -3.79 -9.50 -9.20
C ILE A 29 -2.53 -9.46 -8.34
N VAL A 30 -1.83 -8.34 -8.38
CA VAL A 30 -0.68 -8.04 -7.53
C VAL A 30 -1.16 -7.21 -6.36
N ILE A 31 -0.97 -7.73 -5.16
CA ILE A 31 -1.29 -7.03 -3.92
C ILE A 31 -0.05 -6.27 -3.48
N ALA A 32 -0.14 -4.96 -3.36
CA ALA A 32 0.89 -4.13 -2.75
C ALA A 32 0.49 -3.79 -1.30
N ILE A 33 1.37 -4.14 -0.37
CA ILE A 33 1.18 -3.95 1.06
C ILE A 33 2.21 -2.95 1.53
N SER A 34 1.76 -1.86 2.13
CA SER A 34 2.60 -0.81 2.72
C SER A 34 2.09 -0.47 4.12
N THR A 35 2.82 0.38 4.83
CA THR A 35 2.38 0.91 6.13
C THR A 35 2.94 2.31 6.33
N ASP A 36 2.27 3.09 7.16
CA ASP A 36 2.69 4.39 7.65
C ASP A 36 3.37 4.32 9.04
N LEU A 37 3.53 3.09 9.56
CA LEU A 37 4.19 2.75 10.83
C LEU A 37 5.68 2.41 10.65
N ALA A 38 6.42 2.37 11.76
CA ALA A 38 7.84 2.03 11.81
C ALA A 38 8.06 0.58 12.27
N LEU A 39 8.91 -0.16 11.56
CA LEU A 39 9.22 -1.58 11.87
C LEU A 39 10.65 -1.71 12.43
N PRO A 40 10.93 -2.66 13.35
CA PRO A 40 9.99 -3.61 13.97
C PRO A 40 9.15 -2.99 15.11
N LYS A 41 9.37 -1.71 15.45
CA LYS A 41 8.83 -1.07 16.66
C LYS A 41 7.31 -1.22 16.80
N ASP A 42 6.57 -0.93 15.73
CA ASP A 42 5.11 -0.90 15.76
C ASP A 42 4.50 -2.27 15.48
N PHE A 43 5.13 -3.04 14.58
CA PHE A 43 4.87 -4.46 14.36
C PHE A 43 6.06 -5.07 13.62
N ASP A 44 6.20 -6.38 13.70
CA ASP A 44 7.33 -7.14 13.16
C ASP A 44 6.89 -8.39 12.38
N VAL A 45 5.58 -8.62 12.28
CA VAL A 45 5.00 -9.71 11.50
C VAL A 45 3.88 -9.20 10.59
N LEU A 46 4.01 -9.51 9.30
CA LEU A 46 2.96 -9.36 8.30
C LEU A 46 2.35 -10.73 8.01
N GLN A 47 1.05 -10.90 8.24
CA GLN A 47 0.35 -12.11 7.84
C GLN A 47 -0.63 -11.84 6.69
N VAL A 48 -0.53 -12.69 5.67
CA VAL A 48 -1.32 -12.62 4.44
C VAL A 48 -2.10 -13.92 4.29
N GLN A 49 -3.42 -13.81 4.25
CA GLN A 49 -4.33 -14.93 4.04
C GLN A 49 -5.20 -14.66 2.82
N VAL A 50 -5.29 -15.64 1.91
CA VAL A 50 -6.15 -15.55 0.73
C VAL A 50 -7.10 -16.74 0.69
N PHE A 51 -8.37 -16.43 0.45
CA PHE A 51 -9.48 -17.37 0.42
C PHE A 51 -10.15 -17.34 -0.96
N GLU A 52 -10.52 -18.50 -1.47
CA GLU A 52 -11.28 -18.67 -2.70
C GLU A 52 -12.44 -19.63 -2.42
N GLY A 53 -13.67 -19.20 -2.67
CA GLY A 53 -14.86 -19.99 -2.35
C GLY A 53 -14.99 -20.35 -0.86
N GLY A 54 -14.43 -19.53 0.03
CA GLY A 54 -14.39 -19.77 1.48
C GLY A 54 -13.26 -20.68 1.95
N ALA A 55 -12.56 -21.38 1.06
CA ALA A 55 -11.40 -22.18 1.42
C ALA A 55 -10.13 -21.32 1.44
N ARG A 56 -9.33 -21.48 2.48
CA ARG A 56 -8.00 -20.83 2.59
C ARG A 56 -7.03 -21.47 1.60
N LYS A 57 -6.53 -20.68 0.64
CA LYS A 57 -5.61 -21.09 -0.43
C LYS A 57 -4.18 -20.67 -0.17
N PHE A 58 -4.01 -19.57 0.54
CA PHE A 58 -2.72 -19.02 0.92
C PHE A 58 -2.78 -18.57 2.37
N ASP A 59 -1.74 -18.87 3.13
CA ASP A 59 -1.55 -18.43 4.50
C ASP A 59 -0.05 -18.37 4.78
N GLN A 60 0.50 -17.17 4.90
CA GLN A 60 1.92 -16.97 5.16
C GLN A 60 2.10 -15.83 6.16
N ALA A 61 2.95 -16.06 7.15
CA ALA A 61 3.51 -15.03 8.02
C ALA A 61 4.93 -14.69 7.55
N TYR A 62 5.20 -13.39 7.46
CA TYR A 62 6.52 -12.82 7.19
C TYR A 62 6.99 -12.14 8.46
N GLU A 63 7.91 -12.78 9.17
CA GLU A 63 8.40 -12.35 10.48
C GLU A 63 9.67 -11.50 10.39
N ARG A 64 10.08 -10.93 11.53
CA ARG A 64 11.32 -10.15 11.69
C ARG A 64 11.38 -8.91 10.80
N LEU A 65 10.23 -8.30 10.50
CA LEU A 65 10.18 -7.13 9.63
C LEU A 65 10.94 -5.96 10.27
N GLY A 66 11.83 -5.33 9.49
CA GLY A 66 12.69 -4.24 9.98
C GLY A 66 13.93 -4.69 10.75
N GLU A 67 14.15 -6.00 10.94
CA GLU A 67 15.44 -6.53 11.40
C GLU A 67 16.47 -6.63 10.26
N ALA A 68 17.71 -7.00 10.58
CA ALA A 68 18.80 -7.11 9.61
C ALA A 68 18.60 -8.21 8.55
N ASP A 69 17.87 -9.28 8.89
CA ASP A 69 17.52 -10.40 8.00
C ASP A 69 15.99 -10.62 8.00
N PRO A 70 15.22 -9.67 7.44
CA PRO A 70 13.77 -9.71 7.54
C PRO A 70 13.20 -10.71 6.52
N ALA A 71 12.08 -11.37 6.86
CA ALA A 71 11.43 -12.27 5.90
C ALA A 71 10.84 -11.54 4.69
N ALA A 72 10.57 -10.23 4.82
CA ALA A 72 10.16 -9.33 3.76
C ALA A 72 10.54 -7.87 4.08
N ARG A 73 10.57 -7.02 3.06
CA ARG A 73 10.66 -5.56 3.19
C ARG A 73 9.35 -4.93 2.74
N LEU A 74 9.02 -3.74 3.25
CA LEU A 74 7.80 -3.00 2.87
C LEU A 74 8.12 -1.75 2.03
N PRO A 75 7.33 -1.41 1.00
CA PRO A 75 6.18 -2.15 0.52
C PRO A 75 6.55 -3.55 0.04
N ALA A 76 5.63 -4.51 0.14
CA ALA A 76 5.79 -5.85 -0.40
C ALA A 76 4.73 -6.09 -1.47
N THR A 77 5.10 -6.79 -2.54
CA THR A 77 4.16 -7.18 -3.59
C THR A 77 4.02 -8.70 -3.68
N ILE A 78 2.78 -9.19 -3.69
CA ILE A 78 2.47 -10.62 -3.83
C ILE A 78 1.47 -10.80 -4.98
N GLY A 79 1.84 -11.63 -5.96
CA GLY A 79 1.01 -11.94 -7.12
C GLY A 79 0.13 -13.17 -6.91
N PHE A 80 -1.15 -13.06 -7.29
CA PHE A 80 -2.08 -14.18 -7.35
C PHE A 80 -2.64 -14.30 -8.75
N TYR A 81 -2.35 -15.41 -9.42
CA TYR A 81 -2.79 -15.68 -10.78
C TYR A 81 -3.98 -16.64 -10.82
N SER A 82 -4.80 -16.51 -11.86
CA SER A 82 -5.87 -17.46 -12.15
C SER A 82 -5.32 -18.66 -12.94
N ALA A 83 -5.73 -19.86 -12.54
CA ALA A 83 -5.52 -21.07 -13.34
C ALA A 83 -6.64 -21.34 -14.36
N ASN A 84 -7.76 -20.59 -14.30
CA ASN A 84 -8.98 -20.86 -15.09
C ASN A 84 -9.43 -19.67 -15.97
N GLY A 85 -8.53 -18.73 -16.29
CA GLY A 85 -8.86 -17.63 -17.21
C GLY A 85 -9.47 -16.39 -16.54
N GLY A 86 -9.22 -16.18 -15.25
CA GLY A 86 -9.66 -15.05 -14.44
C GLY A 86 -11.15 -15.02 -14.06
N GLY A 87 -11.50 -14.05 -13.21
CA GLY A 87 -12.85 -13.79 -12.71
C GLY A 87 -13.22 -14.50 -11.41
N GLU A 88 -12.34 -15.34 -10.87
CA GLU A 88 -12.52 -15.97 -9.56
C GLU A 88 -12.59 -14.91 -8.47
N SER A 89 -13.56 -15.06 -7.56
CA SER A 89 -13.67 -14.18 -6.41
C SER A 89 -12.73 -14.65 -5.31
N ILE A 90 -11.85 -13.75 -4.88
CA ILE A 90 -10.92 -13.97 -3.78
C ILE A 90 -11.23 -13.00 -2.65
N ARG A 91 -11.02 -13.48 -1.42
CA ARG A 91 -10.99 -12.65 -0.21
C ARG A 91 -9.57 -12.66 0.33
N ILE A 92 -9.02 -11.48 0.54
CA ILE A 92 -7.68 -11.25 1.03
C ILE A 92 -7.79 -10.63 2.42
N LYS A 93 -7.02 -11.15 3.37
CA LYS A 93 -6.80 -10.54 4.68
C LYS A 93 -5.32 -10.27 4.87
N ILE A 94 -4.99 -9.03 5.20
CA ILE A 94 -3.65 -8.58 5.54
C ILE A 94 -3.67 -8.11 6.98
N SER A 95 -2.76 -8.61 7.80
CA SER A 95 -2.73 -8.27 9.22
C SER A 95 -1.33 -7.99 9.75
N ALA A 96 -1.24 -7.03 10.66
CA ALA A 96 -0.03 -6.67 11.40
C ALA A 96 -0.05 -7.33 12.78
N ARG A 97 1.02 -8.02 13.18
CA ARG A 97 1.19 -8.62 14.50
C ARG A 97 2.51 -8.22 15.15
N VAL A 98 2.55 -8.32 16.47
CA VAL A 98 3.74 -8.01 17.29
C VAL A 98 4.31 -9.29 17.91
N GLY A 99 5.62 -9.46 17.85
CA GLY A 99 6.40 -10.51 18.50
C GLY A 99 6.64 -11.73 17.61
N ASP A 100 5.56 -12.44 17.24
CA ASP A 100 5.64 -13.63 16.39
C ASP A 100 4.31 -13.91 15.64
N ALA A 101 4.26 -14.97 14.83
CA ALA A 101 3.07 -15.33 14.05
C ALA A 101 1.82 -15.67 14.89
N LEU A 102 1.98 -15.97 16.18
CA LEU A 102 0.91 -16.21 17.15
C LEU A 102 0.68 -15.01 18.07
N GLY A 103 1.48 -13.95 17.91
CA GLY A 103 1.38 -12.71 18.66
C GLY A 103 0.07 -11.96 18.42
N PRO A 104 -0.22 -10.95 19.28
CA PRO A 104 -1.42 -10.14 19.16
C PRO A 104 -1.49 -9.45 17.79
N VAL A 105 -2.68 -9.43 17.21
CA VAL A 105 -2.96 -8.71 15.97
C VAL A 105 -3.31 -7.28 16.33
N ARG A 106 -2.67 -6.31 15.67
CA ARG A 106 -2.96 -4.88 15.81
C ARG A 106 -3.94 -4.39 14.75
N ILE A 107 -3.63 -4.68 13.48
CA ILE A 107 -4.33 -4.12 12.33
C ILE A 107 -4.82 -5.25 11.43
N LEU A 108 -6.04 -5.12 10.90
CA LEU A 108 -6.58 -5.97 9.85
C LEU A 108 -7.13 -5.14 8.69
N ARG A 109 -6.65 -5.44 7.49
CA ARG A 109 -7.15 -4.92 6.22
C ARG A 109 -7.70 -6.08 5.39
N GLU A 110 -8.95 -5.96 4.93
CA GLU A 110 -9.60 -6.99 4.13
C GLU A 110 -10.03 -6.43 2.77
N ALA A 111 -9.93 -7.26 1.73
CA ALA A 111 -10.49 -6.96 0.43
C ALA A 111 -11.15 -8.20 -0.17
N VAL A 112 -12.27 -7.99 -0.83
CA VAL A 112 -12.95 -8.99 -1.64
C VAL A 112 -13.01 -8.44 -3.05
N THR A 113 -12.44 -9.18 -3.99
CA THR A 113 -12.38 -8.75 -5.39
C THR A 113 -12.32 -9.96 -6.31
N ARG A 114 -12.18 -9.72 -7.61
CA ARG A 114 -11.97 -10.76 -8.62
C ARG A 114 -10.57 -10.66 -9.20
N ILE A 115 -9.98 -11.81 -9.54
CA ILE A 115 -8.78 -11.82 -10.36
C ILE A 115 -9.17 -11.27 -11.75
N PRO A 116 -8.49 -10.22 -12.26
CA PRO A 116 -8.82 -9.63 -13.55
C PRO A 116 -8.59 -10.62 -14.69
N LYS A 117 -9.16 -10.31 -15.86
CA LYS A 117 -8.91 -11.04 -17.10
C LYS A 117 -8.02 -10.23 -18.03
N ASP A 118 -7.10 -10.91 -18.70
CA ASP A 118 -6.23 -10.39 -19.74
C ASP A 118 -5.38 -9.18 -19.31
N ARG A 119 -5.04 -9.07 -18.01
CA ARG A 119 -4.17 -8.02 -17.45
C ARG A 119 -3.68 -8.35 -16.04
N VAL A 120 -2.60 -7.68 -15.65
CA VAL A 120 -2.07 -7.67 -14.28
C VAL A 120 -2.56 -6.42 -13.55
N ALA A 121 -3.47 -6.59 -12.59
CA ALA A 121 -4.01 -5.47 -11.81
C ALA A 121 -3.22 -5.22 -10.53
N LEU A 122 -3.12 -3.96 -10.11
CA LEU A 122 -2.58 -3.59 -8.80
C LEU A 122 -3.71 -3.33 -7.81
N LEU A 123 -3.67 -4.02 -6.67
CA LEU A 123 -4.49 -3.76 -5.50
C LEU A 123 -3.62 -3.32 -4.32
N THR A 124 -3.80 -2.10 -3.84
CA THR A 124 -3.08 -1.57 -2.67
C THR A 124 -3.87 -1.81 -1.39
N LEU A 125 -3.25 -2.49 -0.42
CA LEU A 125 -3.82 -2.76 0.91
C LEU A 125 -2.86 -2.25 1.99
N PRO A 126 -2.81 -0.93 2.24
CA PRO A 126 -1.97 -0.38 3.30
C PRO A 126 -2.48 -0.80 4.68
N LEU A 127 -1.55 -0.94 5.62
CA LEU A 127 -1.78 -1.12 7.05
C LEU A 127 -1.60 0.25 7.73
N ASP A 128 -2.71 0.92 7.99
CA ASP A 128 -2.71 2.32 8.48
C ASP A 128 -2.75 2.39 10.01
N PHE A 129 -2.00 3.32 10.60
CA PHE A 129 -2.06 3.66 12.03
C PHE A 129 -3.49 3.95 12.52
N LEU A 130 -4.30 4.63 11.72
CA LEU A 130 -5.68 4.97 12.10
C LEU A 130 -6.58 3.72 12.29
N CYS A 131 -6.14 2.58 11.73
CA CYS A 131 -6.76 1.27 11.87
C CYS A 131 -6.14 0.41 12.98
N ASP A 132 -5.33 0.99 13.86
CA ASP A 132 -4.84 0.27 15.05
C ASP A 132 -6.00 -0.19 15.95
N ASP A 133 -5.78 -1.34 16.60
CA ASP A 133 -6.76 -2.12 17.37
C ASP A 133 -7.99 -2.62 16.57
N SER A 134 -7.89 -2.69 15.23
CA SER A 134 -9.00 -3.14 14.38
C SER A 134 -9.17 -4.65 14.31
N ALA A 135 -8.32 -5.42 14.99
CA ALA A 135 -8.23 -6.86 14.81
C ALA A 135 -8.03 -7.63 16.12
N ARG A 136 -8.45 -8.90 16.11
CA ARG A 136 -8.02 -9.90 17.08
C ARG A 136 -7.85 -11.26 16.42
N SER A 137 -7.06 -12.14 17.05
CA SER A 137 -7.02 -13.56 16.67
C SER A 137 -8.20 -14.32 17.28
N GLU A 138 -8.68 -15.33 16.57
CA GLU A 138 -9.56 -16.36 17.11
C GLU A 138 -8.78 -17.65 17.41
N GLU A 139 -9.36 -18.55 18.19
CA GLU A 139 -8.73 -19.83 18.55
C GLU A 139 -8.41 -20.71 17.33
N THR A 140 -9.11 -20.51 16.21
CA THR A 140 -8.89 -21.20 14.94
C THR A 140 -7.64 -20.73 14.19
N GLY A 141 -6.97 -19.68 14.68
CA GLY A 141 -5.89 -18.99 14.00
C GLY A 141 -6.36 -18.00 12.93
N ASP A 142 -7.68 -17.82 12.78
CA ASP A 142 -8.23 -16.78 11.90
C ASP A 142 -8.13 -15.40 12.55
N VAL A 143 -8.02 -14.37 11.71
CA VAL A 143 -8.05 -12.97 12.13
C VAL A 143 -9.40 -12.38 11.79
N VAL A 144 -10.03 -11.76 12.79
CA VAL A 144 -11.34 -11.12 12.65
C VAL A 144 -11.28 -9.64 13.03
N SER A 145 -12.12 -8.86 12.35
CA SER A 145 -12.32 -7.45 12.64
C SER A 145 -13.00 -7.28 14.00
N THR A 146 -12.48 -6.36 14.81
CA THR A 146 -13.11 -5.89 16.07
C THR A 146 -13.77 -4.52 15.88
N LEU A 147 -13.42 -3.81 14.81
CA LEU A 147 -13.86 -2.43 14.56
C LEU A 147 -15.02 -2.37 13.56
N CYS A 148 -14.94 -3.12 12.48
CA CYS A 148 -15.89 -3.09 11.36
C CYS A 148 -16.77 -4.34 11.30
N GLU A 149 -17.99 -4.17 10.81
CA GLU A 149 -18.96 -5.25 10.61
C GLU A 149 -18.55 -6.20 9.48
N GLU A 150 -19.25 -7.33 9.36
CA GLU A 150 -19.00 -8.29 8.28
C GLU A 150 -19.15 -7.63 6.90
N GLY A 151 -18.20 -7.94 5.99
CA GLY A 151 -18.17 -7.34 4.66
C GLY A 151 -17.58 -5.92 4.62
N GLN A 152 -17.21 -5.37 5.77
CA GLN A 152 -16.47 -4.12 5.89
C GLN A 152 -15.03 -4.33 6.35
N THR A 153 -14.25 -3.27 6.29
CA THR A 153 -12.82 -3.24 6.62
C THR A 153 -12.42 -1.83 6.99
N CYS A 154 -11.41 -1.71 7.85
CA CYS A 154 -10.87 -0.40 8.19
C CYS A 154 -9.97 0.14 7.05
N VAL A 155 -10.23 1.39 6.66
CA VAL A 155 -9.34 2.20 5.81
C VAL A 155 -9.22 3.55 6.47
N ALA A 156 -8.00 3.95 6.84
CA ALA A 156 -7.75 5.21 7.54
C ALA A 156 -8.70 5.49 8.73
N GLY A 157 -9.01 4.46 9.51
CA GLY A 157 -9.87 4.53 10.70
C GLY A 157 -11.37 4.56 10.43
N ALA A 158 -11.81 4.47 9.18
CA ALA A 158 -13.23 4.36 8.81
C ALA A 158 -13.58 2.96 8.31
N CYS A 159 -14.75 2.46 8.67
CA CYS A 159 -15.28 1.21 8.14
C CYS A 159 -15.90 1.44 6.77
N VAL A 160 -15.28 0.84 5.75
CA VAL A 160 -15.74 0.90 4.36
C VAL A 160 -16.01 -0.51 3.84
N SER A 161 -16.69 -0.61 2.70
CA SER A 161 -16.89 -1.90 2.02
C SER A 161 -15.55 -2.58 1.74
N SER A 162 -15.45 -3.87 2.05
CA SER A 162 -14.32 -4.72 1.62
C SER A 162 -14.39 -5.07 0.14
N GLN A 163 -15.54 -4.92 -0.52
CA GLN A 163 -15.72 -5.20 -1.94
C GLN A 163 -15.02 -4.14 -2.79
N ILE A 164 -14.15 -4.60 -3.70
CA ILE A 164 -13.40 -3.78 -4.63
C ILE A 164 -13.68 -4.27 -6.05
N ASP A 165 -14.11 -3.34 -6.91
CA ASP A 165 -14.29 -3.62 -8.34
C ASP A 165 -12.93 -3.76 -9.03
N SER A 166 -12.60 -4.99 -9.42
CA SER A 166 -11.34 -5.31 -10.10
C SER A 166 -11.16 -4.58 -11.42
N SER A 167 -12.25 -4.17 -12.08
CA SER A 167 -12.18 -3.43 -13.35
C SER A 167 -11.77 -1.97 -13.16
N ALA A 168 -11.92 -1.42 -11.95
CA ALA A 168 -11.52 -0.06 -11.60
C ALA A 168 -10.07 0.01 -11.08
N LEU A 169 -9.42 -1.14 -10.85
CA LEU A 169 -8.03 -1.17 -10.41
C LEU A 169 -7.10 -0.68 -11.52
N PRO A 170 -5.96 -0.03 -11.21
CA PRO A 170 -4.93 0.27 -12.20
C PRO A 170 -4.21 -1.00 -12.68
N ASP A 171 -3.48 -0.89 -13.79
CA ASP A 171 -2.49 -1.93 -14.16
C ASP A 171 -1.31 -1.87 -13.18
N TYR A 172 -0.72 -3.02 -12.89
CA TYR A 172 0.47 -3.08 -12.04
C TYR A 172 1.72 -2.59 -12.78
N ALA A 173 2.44 -1.66 -12.16
CA ALA A 173 3.82 -1.38 -12.46
C ALA A 173 4.62 -1.24 -11.14
N PRO A 174 5.80 -1.89 -11.01
CA PRO A 174 6.61 -1.82 -9.78
C PRO A 174 6.90 -0.38 -9.33
N ARG A 175 7.17 0.51 -10.29
CA ARG A 175 7.45 1.93 -10.03
C ARG A 175 6.33 2.69 -9.30
N ASP A 176 5.09 2.23 -9.43
CA ASP A 176 3.93 2.86 -8.78
C ASP A 176 3.79 2.44 -7.31
N VAL A 177 4.56 1.44 -6.87
CA VAL A 177 4.59 0.92 -5.50
C VAL A 177 5.90 1.32 -4.79
N TYR A 178 7.00 1.27 -5.54
CA TYR A 178 8.35 1.36 -4.99
C TYR A 178 9.00 2.73 -5.20
N GLY A 179 8.24 3.84 -5.23
CA GLY A 179 8.81 5.18 -5.37
C GLY A 179 9.58 5.38 -6.67
N GLY A 180 9.07 4.85 -7.77
CA GLY A 180 9.77 4.87 -9.07
C GLY A 180 10.72 3.69 -9.31
N GLY A 181 11.03 2.89 -8.28
CA GLY A 181 11.98 1.77 -8.34
C GLY A 181 11.36 0.41 -8.68
N LEU A 182 12.15 -0.64 -8.42
CA LEU A 182 11.78 -2.05 -8.70
C LEU A 182 11.58 -2.92 -7.45
N GLY A 183 11.69 -2.35 -6.24
CA GLY A 183 11.60 -3.09 -4.97
C GLY A 183 12.92 -3.73 -4.51
N ASP A 184 14.03 -3.32 -5.11
CA ASP A 184 15.41 -3.70 -4.78
C ASP A 184 16.19 -2.56 -4.09
N GLY A 185 15.47 -1.56 -3.56
CA GLY A 185 16.06 -0.33 -3.00
C GLY A 185 16.38 0.77 -4.02
N SER A 186 16.08 0.57 -5.31
CA SER A 186 16.38 1.55 -6.38
C SER A 186 15.47 2.77 -6.44
N GLY A 187 14.32 2.76 -5.77
CA GLY A 187 13.35 3.87 -5.81
C GLY A 187 13.52 4.89 -4.69
N ASP A 188 12.73 5.95 -4.75
CA ASP A 188 12.67 6.99 -3.73
C ASP A 188 11.78 6.56 -2.55
N CYS A 189 12.02 7.16 -1.39
CA CYS A 189 11.16 7.03 -0.22
C CYS A 189 10.94 8.41 0.43
N PHE A 190 9.85 8.54 1.18
CA PHE A 190 9.50 9.73 1.94
C PHE A 190 10.15 9.69 3.32
N ASP A 191 11.16 10.54 3.55
CA ASP A 191 11.82 10.67 4.85
C ASP A 191 10.96 11.53 5.78
N VAL A 192 10.16 10.87 6.64
CA VAL A 192 9.20 11.56 7.51
C VAL A 192 9.90 12.52 8.46
N THR A 193 11.04 12.14 9.02
CA THR A 193 11.75 12.97 10.00
C THR A 193 12.40 14.19 9.35
N GLU A 194 13.05 14.01 8.20
CA GLU A 194 13.68 15.10 7.45
C GLU A 194 12.61 16.07 6.93
N CYS A 195 11.52 15.54 6.37
CA CYS A 195 10.48 16.35 5.75
C CYS A 195 9.56 17.10 6.73
N PHE A 196 9.51 16.70 8.00
CA PHE A 196 8.78 17.40 9.05
C PHE A 196 9.69 18.03 10.11
N ALA A 197 11.01 18.11 9.88
CA ALA A 197 11.95 18.77 10.79
C ALA A 197 11.54 20.22 11.09
N GLY A 198 11.08 20.95 10.05
CA GLY A 198 10.52 22.31 10.15
C GLY A 198 8.99 22.37 10.12
N GLY A 199 8.31 21.25 10.35
CA GLY A 199 6.85 21.18 10.31
C GLY A 199 6.20 21.99 11.43
N ALA A 200 5.04 22.60 11.14
CA ALA A 200 4.30 23.42 12.09
C ALA A 200 2.97 22.75 12.48
N PRO A 201 2.51 22.89 13.74
CA PRO A 201 1.17 22.47 14.12
C PRO A 201 0.10 23.21 13.32
N ALA A 202 -0.88 22.46 12.81
CA ALA A 202 -2.05 22.99 12.14
C ALA A 202 -3.27 22.93 13.07
N ALA A 203 -4.03 24.02 13.14
CA ALA A 203 -5.28 24.05 13.88
C ALA A 203 -6.34 23.22 13.14
N VAL A 204 -6.80 22.14 13.77
CA VAL A 204 -7.84 21.26 13.23
C VAL A 204 -9.21 21.82 13.59
N ASP A 205 -10.04 22.04 12.58
CA ASP A 205 -11.47 22.25 12.74
C ASP A 205 -12.13 20.88 12.97
N ALA A 206 -12.61 20.65 14.20
CA ALA A 206 -13.24 19.40 14.59
C ALA A 206 -14.61 19.17 13.96
N GLU A 207 -15.32 20.22 13.52
CA GLU A 207 -16.64 20.08 12.90
C GLU A 207 -16.51 19.54 11.47
N THR A 208 -15.50 20.02 10.75
CA THR A 208 -15.28 19.66 9.34
C THR A 208 -14.13 18.68 9.12
N CYS A 209 -13.45 18.29 10.20
CA CYS A 209 -12.20 17.53 10.21
C CYS A 209 -11.20 17.99 9.16
N SER A 210 -10.87 19.28 9.21
CA SER A 210 -10.03 19.93 8.22
C SER A 210 -9.03 20.90 8.85
N ILE A 211 -8.03 21.30 8.07
CA ILE A 211 -7.07 22.33 8.44
C ILE A 211 -7.04 23.42 7.36
N ALA A 212 -6.78 24.65 7.79
CA ALA A 212 -6.57 25.75 6.85
C ALA A 212 -5.21 25.63 6.17
N ALA A 213 -5.16 25.92 4.87
CA ALA A 213 -3.90 26.13 4.14
C ALA A 213 -4.06 27.31 3.17
N GLU A 214 -2.93 27.94 2.82
CA GLU A 214 -2.93 29.01 1.83
C GLU A 214 -3.30 28.45 0.46
N ARG A 215 -4.16 29.14 -0.28
CA ARG A 215 -4.58 28.70 -1.62
C ARG A 215 -3.35 28.57 -2.52
N GLY A 216 -3.18 27.37 -3.09
CA GLY A 216 -2.05 27.04 -3.96
C GLY A 216 -0.80 26.53 -3.24
N ALA A 217 -0.80 26.48 -1.90
CA ALA A 217 0.26 25.81 -1.15
C ALA A 217 0.19 24.30 -1.39
N THR A 218 1.37 23.69 -1.61
CA THR A 218 1.50 22.23 -1.67
C THR A 218 2.21 21.78 -0.41
N LEU A 219 1.46 21.12 0.47
CA LEU A 219 1.92 20.71 1.80
C LEU A 219 1.94 19.19 1.92
N ASN A 220 2.82 18.70 2.77
CA ASN A 220 2.75 17.39 3.41
C ASN A 220 2.01 17.52 4.74
N VAL A 221 1.29 16.46 5.12
CA VAL A 221 0.54 16.38 6.37
C VAL A 221 0.98 15.15 7.16
N ALA A 222 1.21 15.31 8.45
CA ALA A 222 1.50 14.21 9.35
C ALA A 222 0.70 14.30 10.65
N LEU A 223 0.48 13.14 11.27
CA LEU A 223 -0.11 13.00 12.59
C LEU A 223 1.03 12.79 13.58
N GLN A 224 1.14 13.66 14.58
CA GLN A 224 1.98 13.39 15.74
C GLN A 224 1.22 12.45 16.68
N THR A 225 1.76 11.27 16.92
CA THR A 225 1.11 10.25 17.75
C THR A 225 1.36 10.52 19.24
N ALA A 226 0.39 10.18 20.08
CA ALA A 226 0.47 10.35 21.53
C ALA A 226 1.18 9.19 22.24
N ALA A 227 1.16 7.99 21.63
CA ALA A 227 1.70 6.75 22.22
C ALA A 227 3.06 6.33 21.62
N GLY A 228 3.64 7.15 20.75
CA GLY A 228 4.95 6.88 20.16
C GLY A 228 4.93 5.95 18.94
N ASP A 229 3.76 5.62 18.38
CA ASP A 229 3.62 4.91 17.10
C ASP A 229 4.10 5.76 15.92
N GLY A 230 4.51 5.11 14.82
CA GLY A 230 5.03 5.80 13.64
C GLY A 230 6.54 6.03 13.71
N ILE A 231 7.02 6.89 12.80
CA ILE A 231 8.44 7.14 12.59
C ILE A 231 8.87 8.30 13.48
N CYS A 232 9.83 8.05 14.36
CA CYS A 232 10.24 9.03 15.36
C CYS A 232 11.52 9.76 14.96
N ASP A 233 11.60 11.04 15.32
CA ASP A 233 12.86 11.77 15.29
C ASP A 233 13.83 11.33 16.39
N ASP A 234 15.07 11.80 16.31
CA ASP A 234 16.15 11.49 17.26
C ASP A 234 16.00 12.22 18.62
N GLY A 235 14.84 12.84 18.87
CA GLY A 235 14.54 13.44 20.17
C GLY A 235 14.56 12.42 21.30
N GLU A 236 14.85 12.89 22.51
CA GLU A 236 14.82 12.08 23.73
C GLU A 236 13.69 12.54 24.66
N GLY A 237 13.10 11.59 25.40
CA GLY A 237 12.04 11.88 26.37
C GLY A 237 10.83 12.57 25.73
N ASP A 238 10.39 13.68 26.33
CA ASP A 238 9.19 14.42 25.93
C ASP A 238 9.37 15.22 24.62
N ASP A 239 10.62 15.42 24.18
CA ASP A 239 10.93 16.14 22.93
C ASP A 239 10.88 15.22 21.71
N ARG A 240 10.79 13.90 21.91
CA ARG A 240 10.70 12.90 20.83
C ARG A 240 9.32 12.97 20.17
N ARG A 241 9.28 13.21 18.87
CA ARG A 241 8.05 13.20 18.08
C ARG A 241 8.01 11.97 17.21
N CYS A 242 6.95 11.19 17.32
CA CYS A 242 6.67 10.08 16.42
C CYS A 242 5.53 10.46 15.48
N LEU A 243 5.78 10.33 14.18
CA LEU A 243 4.97 10.89 13.12
C LEU A 243 4.47 9.80 12.18
N VAL A 244 3.21 9.94 11.78
CA VAL A 244 2.55 9.16 10.74
C VAL A 244 2.23 10.10 9.59
N ALA A 245 2.96 9.99 8.47
CA ALA A 245 2.77 10.88 7.33
C ALA A 245 1.63 10.38 6.42
N LEU A 246 0.67 11.25 6.14
CA LEU A 246 -0.52 10.92 5.34
C LEU A 246 -0.28 11.09 3.85
N ASP A 247 -0.89 10.22 3.05
CA ASP A 247 -0.83 10.30 1.59
C ASP A 247 -1.74 11.41 1.04
N ALA A 248 -1.21 12.25 0.16
CA ALA A 248 -1.99 13.25 -0.53
C ALA A 248 -2.91 12.62 -1.60
N GLY A 249 -4.08 13.24 -1.80
CA GLY A 249 -4.97 12.94 -2.91
C GLY A 249 -5.79 11.65 -2.77
N SER A 250 -5.81 11.03 -1.59
CA SER A 250 -6.55 9.79 -1.34
C SER A 250 -7.61 9.96 -0.25
N ASP A 251 -8.64 9.10 -0.25
CA ASP A 251 -9.62 9.00 0.84
C ASP A 251 -8.97 8.55 2.16
N ALA A 252 -7.89 7.76 2.06
CA ALA A 252 -7.18 7.20 3.20
C ALA A 252 -6.15 8.17 3.80
N GLY A 253 -5.82 9.25 3.08
CA GLY A 253 -4.96 10.32 3.56
C GLY A 253 -5.69 11.67 3.48
N PHE A 254 -5.04 12.71 2.98
CA PHE A 254 -5.63 14.04 2.95
C PHE A 254 -5.96 14.53 1.55
N ARG A 255 -6.96 15.40 1.44
CA ARG A 255 -7.34 16.07 0.18
C ARG A 255 -7.26 17.57 0.30
N VAL A 256 -6.76 18.20 -0.75
CA VAL A 256 -6.79 19.65 -0.91
C VAL A 256 -8.07 20.01 -1.67
N GLU A 257 -8.93 20.78 -1.04
CA GLU A 257 -10.17 21.31 -1.61
C GLU A 257 -9.89 22.51 -2.53
N GLU A 258 -10.85 22.86 -3.39
CA GLU A 258 -10.71 23.99 -4.34
C GLU A 258 -10.48 25.35 -3.66
N ASP A 259 -10.97 25.51 -2.43
CA ASP A 259 -10.77 26.72 -1.63
C ASP A 259 -9.40 26.79 -0.95
N GLY A 260 -8.59 25.73 -1.04
CA GLY A 260 -7.29 25.58 -0.40
C GLY A 260 -7.34 24.89 0.96
N ARG A 261 -8.52 24.55 1.48
CA ARG A 261 -8.66 23.79 2.73
C ARG A 261 -8.14 22.37 2.55
N ILE A 262 -7.56 21.81 3.60
CA ILE A 262 -7.13 20.41 3.59
C ILE A 262 -8.09 19.59 4.45
N THR A 263 -8.83 18.69 3.81
CA THR A 263 -9.69 17.71 4.47
C THR A 263 -8.84 16.51 4.90
N LEU A 264 -8.96 16.13 6.18
CA LEU A 264 -8.25 14.99 6.78
C LEU A 264 -9.13 13.72 6.71
N PRO A 265 -8.56 12.52 6.90
CA PRO A 265 -9.38 11.33 7.14
C PRO A 265 -10.31 11.59 8.34
N PRO A 266 -11.62 11.28 8.25
CA PRO A 266 -12.57 11.58 9.33
C PRO A 266 -12.17 10.99 10.69
N ALA A 267 -11.47 9.86 10.70
CA ALA A 267 -11.00 9.22 11.92
C ALA A 267 -9.94 10.04 12.67
N VAL A 268 -9.21 10.94 12.02
CA VAL A 268 -8.20 11.79 12.68
C VAL A 268 -8.83 12.55 13.83
N CYS A 269 -9.94 13.26 13.59
CA CYS A 269 -10.58 14.07 14.62
C CYS A 269 -11.17 13.25 15.76
N GLY A 270 -11.65 12.04 15.48
CA GLY A 270 -12.09 11.10 16.51
C GLY A 270 -10.94 10.59 17.39
N ARG A 271 -9.74 10.45 16.81
CA ARG A 271 -8.53 9.92 17.45
C ARG A 271 -7.66 11.00 18.12
N MET A 272 -7.96 12.29 17.93
CA MET A 272 -7.26 13.37 18.64
C MET A 272 -7.48 13.38 20.15
N ALA A 273 -8.52 12.70 20.64
CA ALA A 273 -8.79 12.61 22.06
C ALA A 273 -7.88 11.62 22.81
N ASP A 274 -7.29 10.64 22.10
CA ASP A 274 -6.65 9.49 22.73
C ASP A 274 -5.38 8.96 22.04
N ARG A 275 -5.21 9.19 20.72
CA ARG A 275 -4.10 8.61 19.92
C ARG A 275 -3.26 9.64 19.18
N ILE A 276 -3.81 10.80 18.85
CA ILE A 276 -3.14 11.85 18.06
C ILE A 276 -2.95 13.10 18.93
N ALA A 277 -1.70 13.49 19.13
CA ALA A 277 -1.33 14.68 19.90
C ALA A 277 -1.48 15.97 19.08
N ALA A 278 -1.15 15.94 17.78
CA ALA A 278 -1.25 17.09 16.89
C ALA A 278 -1.31 16.67 15.42
N VAL A 279 -1.79 17.58 14.56
CA VAL A 279 -1.61 17.51 13.10
C VAL A 279 -0.52 18.50 12.72
N LEU A 280 0.46 18.06 11.95
CA LEU A 280 1.57 18.87 11.47
C LEU A 280 1.47 19.07 9.95
N THR A 281 1.86 20.25 9.48
CA THR A 281 2.07 20.52 8.05
C THR A 281 3.50 20.92 7.79
N ALA A 282 4.01 20.55 6.60
CA ALA A 282 5.31 20.98 6.11
C ALA A 282 5.22 21.32 4.62
N PRO A 283 5.92 22.37 4.14
CA PRO A 283 5.94 22.69 2.72
C PRO A 283 6.64 21.59 1.93
N THR A 284 6.12 21.34 0.72
CA THR A 284 6.86 20.50 -0.23
C THR A 284 8.11 21.21 -0.73
N THR A 285 9.17 20.45 -0.97
CA THR A 285 10.44 20.93 -1.53
C THR A 285 10.97 19.92 -2.55
N ALA A 286 12.09 20.22 -3.19
CA ALA A 286 12.75 19.24 -4.07
C ALA A 286 13.22 17.98 -3.32
N ALA A 287 13.56 18.10 -2.02
CA ALA A 287 13.95 16.97 -1.18
C ALA A 287 12.72 16.28 -0.54
N CYS A 288 11.63 17.03 -0.38
CA CYS A 288 10.41 16.57 0.26
C CYS A 288 9.22 16.77 -0.68
N ALA A 289 9.14 15.91 -1.69
CA ALA A 289 7.98 15.85 -2.58
C ALA A 289 6.69 15.59 -1.77
N GLN A 290 5.53 15.80 -2.39
CA GLN A 290 4.29 15.47 -1.71
C GLN A 290 4.18 13.95 -1.52
N LYS A 291 3.91 13.49 -0.29
CA LYS A 291 3.74 12.07 -0.02
C LYS A 291 2.54 11.52 -0.78
N THR A 292 2.68 10.36 -1.40
CA THR A 292 1.61 9.62 -2.08
C THR A 292 1.73 8.14 -1.75
N ALA A 293 0.69 7.36 -2.08
CA ALA A 293 0.70 5.91 -1.90
C ALA A 293 1.87 5.21 -2.63
N GLY A 294 2.32 5.77 -3.75
CA GLY A 294 3.47 5.26 -4.52
C GLY A 294 4.83 5.73 -4.03
N LEU A 295 4.88 6.63 -3.04
CA LEU A 295 6.09 7.09 -2.38
C LEU A 295 6.11 6.58 -0.92
N PRO A 296 6.64 5.36 -0.69
CA PRO A 296 6.62 4.74 0.63
C PRO A 296 7.53 5.46 1.61
N THR A 297 7.36 5.23 2.90
CA THR A 297 8.22 5.82 3.93
C THR A 297 9.64 5.22 3.91
N CYS A 298 10.62 6.04 4.25
CA CYS A 298 11.99 5.58 4.46
C CYS A 298 12.12 4.82 5.78
N GLY A 299 13.01 3.82 5.80
CA GLY A 299 13.37 3.08 7.00
C GLY A 299 14.16 1.81 6.66
N PRO A 300 14.80 1.17 7.65
CA PRO A 300 15.55 -0.07 7.45
C PRO A 300 14.70 -1.24 6.92
N TRP A 301 13.38 -1.18 7.13
CA TRP A 301 12.42 -2.12 6.57
C TRP A 301 12.09 -1.88 5.09
N SER A 302 12.52 -0.74 4.52
CA SER A 302 11.97 -0.27 3.26
C SER A 302 12.52 -1.03 2.06
N ALA A 303 11.64 -1.38 1.12
CA ALA A 303 12.02 -1.91 -0.19
C ALA A 303 12.39 -0.79 -1.19
N SER A 304 12.24 0.46 -0.77
CA SER A 304 12.57 1.68 -1.52
C SER A 304 13.51 2.55 -0.70
N GLY A 305 14.31 3.36 -1.38
CA GLY A 305 15.32 4.22 -0.74
C GLY A 305 16.52 3.40 -0.30
N SER A 306 17.65 3.62 -0.97
CA SER A 306 18.94 2.99 -0.64
C SER A 306 19.68 3.68 0.51
N LYS A 307 19.00 4.53 1.31
CA LYS A 307 19.56 4.97 2.60
C LYS A 307 19.54 3.76 3.54
N GLU A 308 20.61 2.96 3.44
CA GLU A 308 21.08 2.10 4.52
C GLU A 308 21.10 2.98 5.80
N PRO A 309 20.52 2.52 6.92
CA PRO A 309 20.57 3.26 8.19
C PRO A 309 22.01 3.59 8.60
#